data_AF-A0A377CZ40-F1
#
_entry.id   AF-A0A377CZ40-F1
#
_cell.length_a   1.000
_cell.length_b   1.000
_cell.length_c   1.000
_cell.angle_alpha   90.00
_cell.angle_beta   90.00
_cell.angle_gamma   90.00
#
_symmetry.space_group_name_H-M   'P 1'
#
loop_
_entity.id
_entity.type
_entity.pdbx_description
1 polymer ?
#
loop_
_entity_poly.entity_id
_entity_poly.type
_entity_poly.pdbx_seq_one_letter_code
_entity_poly.pdbx_strand_id
1 'polypeptide(L)'
;MKKRTGCGDGNAWLTGVADIDVSMTGERSFTVVIRQSSGQCTEKTFSLPVMLYRGVFRAGETYHPGDTVTWGGSLWHCNSMTEDKPGEAHSSAWTLAAKRGRDAGGGK
;
A
#
# COMPACT_ATOMS: atom_id res chain seq x y z
N MET A 1 10.18 -34.62 17.50
CA MET A 1 9.58 -35.29 16.33
C MET A 1 8.86 -34.25 15.48
N LYS A 2 9.36 -33.91 14.28
CA LYS A 2 8.62 -33.09 13.30
C LYS A 2 8.79 -33.78 11.95
N LYS A 3 7.69 -34.35 11.45
CA LYS A 3 7.70 -35.29 10.33
C LYS A 3 8.14 -34.56 9.06
N ARG A 4 9.20 -35.08 8.44
CA ARG A 4 9.47 -34.89 7.00
C ARG A 4 8.48 -35.79 6.27
N THR A 5 7.59 -35.22 5.47
CA THR A 5 6.80 -35.97 4.50
C THR A 5 7.33 -35.62 3.12
N GLY A 6 7.80 -36.67 2.43
CA GLY A 6 8.49 -36.60 1.16
C GLY A 6 7.61 -36.10 0.01
N CYS A 7 8.27 -35.50 -0.97
CA CYS A 7 7.73 -35.21 -2.27
C CYS A 7 7.64 -36.54 -3.04
N GLY A 8 6.42 -37.00 -3.32
CA GLY A 8 6.19 -38.17 -4.16
C GLY A 8 6.16 -37.77 -5.63
N ASP A 9 6.82 -38.58 -6.46
CA ASP A 9 6.88 -38.48 -7.91
C ASP A 9 5.47 -38.59 -8.52
N GLY A 10 4.94 -37.47 -9.01
CA GLY A 10 3.68 -37.39 -9.75
C GLY A 10 3.80 -36.33 -10.83
N ASN A 11 3.56 -36.72 -12.08
CA ASN A 11 3.70 -35.90 -13.28
C ASN A 11 3.18 -34.45 -13.10
N ALA A 12 4.10 -33.49 -13.15
CA ALA A 12 3.90 -32.07 -12.81
C ALA A 12 3.21 -31.24 -13.91
N TRP A 13 2.13 -31.74 -14.51
CA TRP A 13 1.48 -31.06 -15.65
C TRP A 13 0.14 -30.37 -15.31
N LEU A 14 -0.55 -30.76 -14.24
CA LEU A 14 -1.76 -30.05 -13.77
C LEU A 14 -1.91 -30.16 -12.25
N THR A 15 -1.19 -29.31 -11.52
CA THR A 15 -1.54 -28.97 -10.14
C THR A 15 -2.55 -27.83 -10.19
N GLY A 16 -3.84 -28.15 -10.15
CA GLY A 16 -4.90 -27.15 -10.14
C GLY A 16 -4.90 -26.31 -8.86
N VAL A 17 -5.47 -25.11 -8.92
CA VAL A 17 -5.76 -24.31 -7.73
C VAL A 17 -7.02 -24.87 -7.07
N ALA A 18 -6.91 -25.29 -5.82
CA ALA A 18 -8.03 -25.79 -5.03
C ALA A 18 -8.76 -24.65 -4.30
N ASP A 19 -8.00 -23.64 -3.86
CA ASP A 19 -8.51 -22.51 -3.10
C ASP A 19 -7.57 -21.30 -3.19
N ILE A 20 -8.15 -20.10 -3.18
CA ILE A 20 -7.43 -18.83 -3.08
C ILE A 20 -8.08 -18.04 -1.95
N ASP A 21 -7.29 -17.76 -0.92
CA ASP A 21 -7.68 -16.86 0.15
C ASP A 21 -6.92 -15.54 0.01
N VAL A 22 -7.65 -14.43 0.12
CA VAL A 22 -7.10 -13.08 0.07
C VAL A 22 -7.56 -12.34 1.30
N SER A 23 -6.60 -11.91 2.12
CA SER A 23 -6.86 -11.18 3.35
C SER A 23 -6.12 -9.85 3.39
N MET A 24 -6.72 -8.87 4.05
CA MET A 24 -6.08 -7.59 4.33
C MET A 24 -5.39 -7.68 5.71
N THR A 25 -4.05 -7.59 5.72
CA THR A 25 -3.22 -7.81 6.91
C THR A 25 -2.66 -6.51 7.52
N GLY A 26 -2.94 -5.37 6.89
CA GLY A 26 -2.68 -4.03 7.40
C GLY A 26 -3.47 -3.00 6.61
N GLU A 27 -3.28 -1.70 6.88
CA GLU A 27 -4.04 -0.63 6.20
C GLU A 27 -3.86 -0.60 4.67
N ARG A 28 -2.78 -1.19 4.17
CA ARG A 28 -2.48 -1.31 2.73
C ARG A 28 -1.86 -2.63 2.29
N SER A 29 -1.73 -3.59 3.21
CA SER A 29 -1.04 -4.86 2.98
C SER A 29 -2.05 -5.97 2.77
N PHE A 30 -1.81 -6.77 1.74
CA PHE A 30 -2.64 -7.90 1.34
C PHE A 30 -1.80 -9.15 1.34
N THR A 31 -2.39 -10.24 1.83
CA THR A 31 -1.81 -11.57 1.80
C THR A 31 -2.68 -12.47 0.95
N VAL A 32 -2.05 -13.12 -0.02
CA VAL A 32 -2.68 -14.10 -0.92
C VAL A 32 -2.11 -15.47 -0.59
N VAL A 33 -3.01 -16.38 -0.24
CA VAL A 33 -2.69 -17.79 0.02
C VAL A 33 -3.33 -18.63 -1.08
N ILE A 34 -2.49 -19.30 -1.87
CA ILE A 34 -2.92 -20.23 -2.91
C ILE A 34 -2.72 -21.64 -2.39
N ARG A 35 -3.79 -22.42 -2.32
CA ARG A 35 -3.75 -23.85 -2.01
C ARG A 35 -3.99 -24.63 -3.30
N GLN A 36 -3.07 -25.52 -3.62
CA GLN A 36 -3.17 -26.38 -4.80
C GLN A 36 -3.84 -27.71 -4.43
N SER A 37 -4.48 -28.36 -5.41
CA SER A 37 -5.08 -29.68 -5.24
C SER A 37 -4.08 -30.77 -4.86
N SER A 38 -2.79 -30.54 -5.14
CA SER A 38 -1.66 -31.36 -4.70
C SER A 38 -1.36 -31.27 -3.20
N GLY A 39 -1.98 -30.34 -2.48
CA GLY A 39 -1.69 -30.03 -1.07
C GLY A 39 -0.57 -29.00 -0.87
N GLN A 40 0.09 -28.52 -1.94
CA GLN A 40 1.05 -27.42 -1.85
C GLN A 40 0.34 -26.11 -1.49
N CYS A 41 0.98 -25.28 -0.66
CA CYS A 41 0.49 -23.96 -0.28
C CYS A 41 1.56 -22.90 -0.55
N THR A 42 1.17 -21.82 -1.23
CA THR A 42 2.03 -20.66 -1.50
C THR A 42 1.39 -19.42 -0.89
N GLU A 43 2.13 -18.73 -0.03
CA GLU A 43 1.73 -17.47 0.59
C GLU A 43 2.58 -16.33 0.05
N LYS A 44 1.93 -15.22 -0.32
CA LYS A 44 2.58 -13.98 -0.79
C LYS A 44 1.91 -12.77 -0.16
N THR A 45 2.74 -11.85 0.32
CA THR A 45 2.28 -10.56 0.84
C THR A 45 2.79 -9.43 -0.02
N PHE A 46 1.93 -8.47 -0.35
CA PHE A 46 2.27 -7.26 -1.07
C PHE A 46 1.52 -6.06 -0.48
N SER A 47 2.00 -4.85 -0.80
CA SER A 47 1.35 -3.60 -0.40
C SER A 47 0.88 -2.84 -1.63
N LEU A 48 -0.29 -2.23 -1.55
CA LEU A 48 -0.86 -1.38 -2.60
C LEU A 48 -0.77 0.10 -2.20
N PRO A 49 -0.54 1.03 -3.14
CA PRO A 49 -0.53 2.47 -2.86
C PRO A 49 -1.98 3.01 -2.74
N VAL A 50 -2.72 2.55 -1.74
CA VAL A 50 -4.09 3.02 -1.46
C VAL A 50 -4.05 4.43 -0.84
N MET A 51 -5.09 5.24 -1.11
CA MET A 51 -5.22 6.56 -0.53
C MET A 51 -5.51 6.48 0.97
N LEU A 52 -4.50 6.77 1.79
CA LEU A 52 -4.63 6.81 3.24
C LEU A 52 -4.42 8.24 3.74
N TYR A 53 -5.42 8.80 4.41
CA TYR A 53 -5.31 10.15 4.95
C TYR A 53 -4.57 10.14 6.29
N ARG A 54 -3.41 10.79 6.33
CA ARG A 54 -2.51 10.88 7.50
C ARG A 54 -2.67 12.17 8.29
N GLY A 55 -3.68 12.99 7.96
CA GLY A 55 -3.93 14.26 8.65
C GLY A 55 -3.07 15.40 8.11
N VAL A 56 -2.75 16.36 8.98
CA VAL A 56 -1.85 17.48 8.64
C VAL A 56 -0.40 17.00 8.66
N PHE A 57 0.39 17.36 7.65
CA PHE A 57 1.81 17.01 7.57
C PHE A 57 2.58 17.35 8.86
N ARG A 58 3.44 16.43 9.30
CA ARG A 58 4.35 16.62 10.44
C ARG A 58 5.79 16.33 10.01
N ALA A 59 6.69 17.24 10.33
CA ALA A 59 8.12 17.05 10.07
C ALA A 59 8.68 15.89 10.91
N GLY A 60 9.52 15.05 10.30
CA GLY A 60 10.11 13.86 10.93
C GLY A 60 9.20 12.64 10.93
N GLU A 61 8.02 12.71 10.32
CA GLU A 61 7.18 11.54 10.05
C GLU A 61 7.51 10.98 8.65
N THR A 62 7.72 9.67 8.56
CA THR A 62 7.92 8.99 7.27
C THR A 62 6.56 8.69 6.64
N TYR A 63 6.36 9.19 5.42
CA TYR A 63 5.18 8.90 4.61
C TYR A 63 5.51 7.87 3.53
N HIS A 64 4.51 7.09 3.14
CA HIS A 64 4.63 5.98 2.18
C HIS A 64 3.74 6.20 0.95
N PRO A 65 4.08 5.60 -0.21
CA PRO A 65 3.31 5.72 -1.45
C PRO A 65 1.81 5.45 -1.25
N GLY A 66 0.95 6.39 -1.66
CA GLY A 66 -0.49 6.34 -1.40
C GLY A 66 -0.96 7.24 -0.25
N ASP A 67 -0.07 7.62 0.67
CA ASP A 67 -0.42 8.54 1.75
C ASP A 67 -0.89 9.89 1.21
N THR A 68 -1.82 10.49 1.94
CA THR A 68 -2.29 11.84 1.68
C THR A 68 -2.25 12.67 2.95
N VAL A 69 -1.81 13.92 2.81
CA VAL A 69 -1.71 14.87 3.93
C VAL A 69 -2.28 16.23 3.55
N THR A 70 -2.68 17.00 4.54
CA THR A 70 -2.97 18.42 4.36
C THR A 70 -1.74 19.25 4.70
N TRP A 71 -1.36 20.16 3.81
CA TRP A 71 -0.30 21.15 4.03
C TRP A 71 -0.57 22.43 3.24
N GLY A 72 -0.41 23.59 3.87
CA GLY A 72 -0.70 24.90 3.22
C GLY A 72 -2.16 25.03 2.77
N GLY A 73 -3.10 24.39 3.48
CA GLY A 73 -4.52 24.33 3.12
C GLY A 73 -4.85 23.51 1.88
N SER A 74 -3.88 22.75 1.35
CA SER A 74 -4.03 21.90 0.18
C SER A 74 -3.84 20.43 0.54
N LEU A 75 -4.44 19.52 -0.23
CA LEU A 75 -4.24 18.09 -0.11
C LEU A 75 -3.09 17.66 -1.02
N TRP A 76 -2.20 16.83 -0.49
CA TRP A 76 -1.04 16.30 -1.20
C TRP A 76 -1.06 14.79 -1.19
N HIS A 77 -0.56 14.16 -2.26
CA HIS A 77 -0.41 12.72 -2.41
C HIS A 77 1.07 12.34 -2.45
N CYS A 78 1.44 11.32 -1.69
CA CYS A 78 2.81 10.81 -1.58
C CYS A 78 3.06 9.77 -2.69
N ASN A 79 3.99 10.06 -3.60
CA ASN A 79 4.39 9.21 -4.73
C ASN A 79 5.44 8.16 -4.31
N SER A 80 6.35 8.54 -3.41
CA SER A 80 7.48 7.72 -2.95
C SER A 80 7.64 7.85 -1.44
N MET A 81 8.32 6.90 -0.80
CA MET A 81 8.61 7.01 0.63
C MET A 81 9.46 8.25 0.89
N THR A 82 9.08 9.10 1.84
CA THR A 82 9.77 10.37 2.10
C THR A 82 9.48 10.92 3.51
N GLU A 83 10.37 11.78 3.99
CA GLU A 83 10.14 12.68 5.13
C GLU A 83 10.11 14.15 4.68
N ASP A 84 10.29 14.41 3.38
CA ASP A 84 10.31 15.74 2.80
C ASP A 84 8.96 16.41 2.98
N LYS A 85 8.98 17.74 3.09
CA LYS A 85 7.75 18.52 3.21
C LYS A 85 7.06 18.69 1.85
N PRO A 86 5.72 18.58 1.77
CA PRO A 86 5.01 18.80 0.53
C PRO A 86 5.25 20.19 -0.09
N GLY A 87 5.46 20.21 -1.40
CA GLY A 87 5.65 21.44 -2.17
C GLY A 87 7.08 22.01 -2.16
N GLU A 88 8.06 21.29 -1.60
CA GLU A 88 9.47 21.67 -1.73
C GLU A 88 10.00 21.42 -3.14
N ALA A 89 10.67 22.42 -3.72
CA ALA A 89 11.09 22.39 -5.13
C ALA A 89 12.04 21.24 -5.50
N HIS A 90 12.76 20.69 -4.51
CA HIS A 90 13.71 19.60 -4.70
C HIS A 90 13.09 18.21 -4.44
N SER A 91 11.86 18.13 -3.93
CA SER A 91 11.20 16.86 -3.65
C SER A 91 10.16 16.53 -4.71
N SER A 92 10.35 15.42 -5.41
CA SER A 92 9.35 14.82 -6.31
C SER A 92 8.42 13.84 -5.60
N ALA A 93 8.58 13.69 -4.28
CA ALA A 93 7.83 12.71 -3.50
C ALA A 93 6.36 13.11 -3.31
N TRP A 94 6.00 14.37 -3.52
CA TRP A 94 4.63 14.87 -3.33
C TRP A 94 4.02 15.43 -4.61
N THR A 95 2.77 15.05 -4.89
CA THR A 95 1.92 15.64 -5.92
C THR A 95 0.79 16.42 -5.27
N LEU A 96 0.51 17.65 -5.74
CA LEU A 96 -0.66 18.42 -5.30
C LEU A 96 -1.94 17.74 -5.80
N ALA A 97 -2.73 17.19 -4.88
CA ALA A 97 -3.95 16.45 -5.21
C ALA A 97 -5.19 17.37 -5.25
N ALA A 98 -5.28 18.32 -4.31
CA ALA A 98 -6.31 19.34 -4.31
C ALA A 98 -5.76 20.67 -3.79
N LYS A 99 -5.91 21.74 -4.57
CA LYS A 99 -5.44 23.08 -4.21
C LYS A 99 -6.44 23.79 -3.32
N ARG A 100 -5.94 24.51 -2.30
CA ARG A 100 -6.76 25.47 -1.53
C ARG A 100 -7.47 26.46 -2.46
N GLY A 101 -8.77 26.67 -2.23
CA GLY A 101 -9.54 27.74 -2.87
C GLY A 101 -9.09 29.15 -2.44
N ARG A 102 -9.57 30.18 -3.16
CA ARG A 102 -9.39 31.58 -2.75
C ARG A 102 -10.46 31.93 -1.73
N ASP A 103 -10.06 32.59 -0.64
CA ASP A 103 -11.02 33.12 0.32
C ASP A 103 -11.90 34.18 -0.38
N ALA A 104 -13.22 34.14 -0.17
CA ALA A 104 -14.08 35.22 -0.64
C ALA A 104 -13.74 36.48 0.18
N GLY A 105 -13.23 37.52 -0.48
CA GLY A 105 -12.95 38.80 0.18
C GLY A 105 -14.22 39.30 0.87
N GLY A 106 -14.13 39.56 2.18
CA GLY A 106 -15.27 39.94 3.01
C GLY A 106 -16.04 41.10 2.40
N GLY A 107 -17.27 40.82 1.96
CA GLY A 107 -18.23 41.85 1.58
C GLY A 107 -18.55 42.67 2.82
N LYS A 108 -18.31 43.98 2.73
CA LYS A 108 -18.87 44.97 3.66
C LYS A 108 -20.37 45.05 3.48
#